data_AF-A0A7W0K0P0-F1
#
_entry.id   AF-A0A7W0K0P0-F1
#
_cell.length_a   1.000
_cell.length_b   1.000
_cell.length_c   1.000
_cell.angle_alpha   90.00
_cell.angle_beta   90.00
_cell.angle_gamma   90.00
#
_symmetry.space_group_name_H-M   'P 1'
#
loop_
_entity.id
_entity.type
_entity.pdbx_description
1 polymer ?
#
loop_
_entity_poly.entity_id
_entity_poly.type
_entity_poly.pdbx_seq_one_letter_code
_entity_poly.pdbx_strand_id
1 'polypeptide(L)' 'MTTPITIRRSSDADTQILRRLAELDSARPMEGPVLMAELGDRPVAAISLDGRRAIADPFVPTERVLSALFAWAATDKAAA' A
#
# COMPACT_ATOMS: atom_id res chain seq x y z
N MET A 1 0.82 22.32 5.43
CA MET A 1 -0.30 21.74 4.66
C MET A 1 -0.10 20.23 4.67
N THR A 2 -0.96 19.46 5.35
CA THR A 2 -0.82 17.99 5.42
C THR A 2 -1.50 17.38 4.20
N THR A 3 -0.77 16.63 3.38
CA THR A 3 -1.38 15.89 2.28
C THR A 3 -2.24 14.76 2.85
N PRO A 4 -3.51 14.63 2.46
CA PRO A 4 -4.37 13.56 2.94
C PRO A 4 -3.84 12.20 2.48
N ILE A 5 -3.96 11.20 3.36
CA ILE A 5 -3.65 9.80 3.05
C ILE A 5 -4.98 9.10 2.79
N THR A 6 -5.14 8.55 1.60
CA THR A 6 -6.29 7.75 1.20
C THR A 6 -5.87 6.28 1.23
N ILE A 7 -6.66 5.42 1.88
CA ILE A 7 -6.42 3.98 1.91
C ILE A 7 -7.55 3.31 1.16
N ARG A 8 -7.21 2.49 0.15
CA ARG A 8 -8.18 1.75 -0.66
C ARG A 8 -7.69 0.35 -0.98
N ARG A 9 -8.62 -0.57 -1.24
CA ARG A 9 -8.29 -1.89 -1.80
C ARG A 9 -7.85 -1.73 -3.26
N SER A 10 -6.81 -2.46 -3.65
CA SER A 10 -6.38 -2.57 -5.03
C SER A 10 -7.36 -3.42 -5.83
N SER A 11 -7.49 -3.08 -7.09
CA SER A 11 -8.16 -3.87 -8.12
C SER A 11 -7.13 -4.48 -9.08
N ASP A 12 -7.56 -5.35 -9.98
CA ASP A 12 -6.69 -5.93 -11.02
C ASP A 12 -6.10 -4.85 -11.95
N ALA A 13 -6.74 -3.68 -12.07
CA ALA A 13 -6.21 -2.56 -12.83
C ALA A 13 -4.96 -1.92 -12.17
N ASP A 14 -4.79 -2.12 -10.86
CA ASP A 14 -3.68 -1.54 -10.09
C ASP A 14 -2.40 -2.40 -10.14
N THR A 15 -2.41 -3.56 -10.84
CA THR A 15 -1.25 -4.45 -10.92
C THR A 15 -0.02 -3.75 -11.49
N GLN A 16 -0.18 -2.82 -12.45
CA GLN A 16 0.94 -2.05 -13.00
C GLN A 16 1.53 -1.07 -11.96
N ILE A 17 0.67 -0.46 -11.15
CA ILE A 17 1.07 0.45 -10.06
C ILE A 17 1.86 -0.33 -8.99
N LEU A 18 1.34 -1.48 -8.57
CA LEU A 18 1.97 -2.36 -7.59
C LEU A 18 3.32 -2.88 -8.07
N ARG A 19 3.41 -3.26 -9.36
CA ARG A 19 4.67 -3.65 -9.98
C ARG A 19 5.69 -2.50 -9.91
N ARG A 20 5.27 -1.28 -10.21
CA ARG A 20 6.15 -0.11 -10.14
C ARG A 20 6.63 0.19 -8.72
N LEU A 21 5.75 0.13 -7.73
CA LEU A 21 6.12 0.27 -6.32
C LEU A 21 7.10 -0.82 -5.89
N ALA A 22 6.86 -2.07 -6.30
CA ALA A 22 7.74 -3.18 -6.00
C ALA A 22 9.13 -3.01 -6.65
N GLU A 23 9.20 -2.50 -7.88
CA GLU A 23 10.47 -2.14 -8.53
C GLU A 23 11.23 -1.05 -7.75
N LEU A 24 10.53 -0.01 -7.27
CA LEU A 24 11.15 1.05 -6.48
C LEU A 24 11.69 0.53 -5.15
N ASP A 25 10.94 -0.36 -4.49
CA ASP A 25 11.31 -1.01 -3.22
C ASP A 25 12.27 -2.20 -3.40
N SER A 26 12.68 -2.50 -4.64
CA SER A 26 13.44 -3.72 -4.99
C SER A 26 12.82 -5.03 -4.43
N ALA A 27 11.49 -5.05 -4.30
CA ALA A 27 10.70 -6.18 -3.84
C ALA A 27 10.09 -6.93 -5.03
N ARG A 28 9.68 -8.19 -4.84
CA ARG A 28 8.88 -8.87 -5.89
C ARG A 28 7.51 -8.22 -6.02
N PRO A 29 6.92 -8.18 -7.23
CA PRO A 29 5.55 -7.73 -7.41
C PRO A 29 4.59 -8.44 -6.46
N MET A 30 3.64 -7.70 -5.91
CA MET A 30 2.52 -8.28 -5.19
C MET A 30 1.40 -8.60 -6.18
N GLU A 31 0.84 -9.80 -6.06
CA GLU A 31 -0.28 -10.27 -6.87
C GLU A 31 -1.45 -10.59 -5.94
N GLY A 32 -2.66 -10.25 -6.38
CA GLY A 32 -3.88 -10.46 -5.60
C GLY A 32 -4.31 -9.24 -4.77
N PRO A 33 -5.23 -9.44 -3.82
CA PRO A 33 -5.94 -8.35 -3.19
C PRO A 33 -5.05 -7.70 -2.10
N VAL A 34 -4.66 -6.46 -2.34
CA VAL A 34 -3.78 -5.67 -1.47
C VAL A 34 -4.45 -4.34 -1.09
N LEU A 35 -4.09 -3.78 0.05
CA LEU A 35 -4.45 -2.43 0.47
C LEU A 35 -3.36 -1.47 0.00
N MET A 36 -3.75 -0.40 -0.68
CA MET A 36 -2.85 0.67 -1.10
C MET A 36 -3.11 1.93 -0.31
N ALA A 37 -2.04 2.65 -0.01
CA ALA A 37 -2.09 4.01 0.49
C ALA A 37 -1.63 4.98 -0.59
N GLU A 38 -2.47 5.98 -0.82
CA GLU A 38 -2.26 7.08 -1.74
C GLU A 38 -2.09 8.37 -0.94
N LEU A 39 -1.08 9.16 -1.29
CA LEU A 39 -0.84 10.46 -0.70
C LEU A 39 -1.25 11.51 -1.73
N GLY A 40 -2.46 12.07 -1.56
CA GLY A 40 -3.15 12.78 -2.64
C GLY A 40 -3.57 11.81 -3.74
N ASP A 41 -3.03 11.97 -4.95
CA ASP A 41 -3.30 11.12 -6.12
C ASP A 41 -2.15 10.16 -6.46
N ARG A 42 -1.14 10.06 -5.58
CA ARG A 42 0.03 9.21 -5.82
C ARG A 42 0.06 8.01 -4.88
N PRO A 43 0.05 6.78 -5.39
CA PRO A 43 0.28 5.59 -4.58
C PRO A 43 1.71 5.58 -4.06
N VAL A 44 1.85 5.49 -2.74
CA VAL A 44 3.14 5.56 -2.03
C VAL A 44 3.47 4.30 -1.24
N ALA A 45 2.49 3.48 -0.90
CA ALA A 45 2.71 2.22 -0.22
C ALA A 45 1.57 1.24 -0.49
N ALA A 46 1.85 -0.05 -0.35
CA ALA A 46 0.85 -1.10 -0.43
C ALA A 46 1.19 -2.24 0.52
N ILE A 47 0.17 -2.88 1.09
CA ILE A 47 0.28 -4.05 1.96
C ILE A 47 -0.68 -5.13 1.49
N SER A 48 -0.25 -6.38 1.51
CA SER A 48 -1.13 -7.52 1.32
C SER A 48 -2.21 -7.55 2.40
N LEU A 49 -3.44 -7.92 2.03
CA LEU A 49 -4.55 -8.06 2.99
C LEU A 49 -4.24 -9.06 4.11
N ASP A 50 -3.38 -10.05 3.85
CA ASP A 50 -2.94 -10.99 4.87
C ASP A 50 -1.95 -10.39 5.89
N GLY A 51 -1.48 -9.16 5.63
CA GLY A 51 -0.51 -8.43 6.46
C GLY A 51 0.92 -8.99 6.40
N ARG A 52 1.20 -9.96 5.53
CA ARG A 52 2.53 -10.63 5.49
C ARG A 52 3.55 -9.88 4.65
N ARG A 53 3.09 -8.99 3.78
CA ARG A 53 3.94 -8.36 2.78
C ARG A 53 3.54 -6.91 2.61
N ALA A 54 4.52 -6.03 2.68
CA ALA A 54 4.36 -4.61 2.38
C ALA A 54 5.41 -4.20 1.35
N ILE A 55 5.04 -3.25 0.50
CA ILE A 55 5.93 -2.53 -0.39
C ILE A 55 5.71 -1.03 -0.18
N ALA A 56 6.76 -0.24 -0.20
CA ALA A 56 6.66 1.21 -0.05
C ALA A 56 7.57 1.93 -1.05
N ASP A 57 7.22 3.16 -1.41
CA ASP A 57 8.13 4.05 -2.12
C ASP A 57 9.23 4.51 -1.14
N PRO A 58 10.49 4.04 -1.29
CA PRO A 58 11.57 4.39 -0.36
C PRO A 58 12.05 5.84 -0.52
N PHE A 59 11.62 6.53 -1.59
CA PHE A 59 11.99 7.91 -1.89
C PHE A 59 11.05 8.92 -1.23
N VAL A 60 10.05 8.45 -0.48
CA VAL A 60 9.07 9.28 0.23
C VAL A 60 9.05 8.84 1.70
N PRO A 61 8.93 9.74 2.69
CA PRO A 61 8.81 9.36 4.10
C PRO A 61 7.48 8.64 4.36
N THR A 62 7.49 7.33 4.14
CA THR A 62 6.32 6.44 4.20
C THR A 62 6.12 5.79 5.55
N GLU A 63 6.96 6.05 6.56
CA GLU A 63 6.85 5.43 7.90
C GLU A 63 5.46 5.62 8.53
N ARG A 64 4.95 6.87 8.55
CA ARG A 64 3.59 7.16 9.04
C ARG A 64 2.49 6.51 8.19
N VAL A 65 2.74 6.37 6.89
CA VAL A 65 1.79 5.75 5.95
C VAL A 65 1.71 4.25 6.18
N LEU A 66 2.86 3.59 6.36
CA LEU A 66 2.96 2.18 6.69
C LEU A 66 2.28 1.89 8.04
N SER A 67 2.53 2.70 9.07
CA SER A 67 1.84 2.54 10.36
C SER A 67 0.30 2.61 10.21
N ALA A 68 -0.21 3.53 9.38
CA ALA A 68 -1.65 3.62 9.11
C ALA A 68 -2.17 2.40 8.31
N LEU A 69 -1.41 1.91 7.32
CA LEU A 69 -1.75 0.72 6.55
C LEU A 69 -1.80 -0.54 7.42
N PHE A 70 -0.85 -0.73 8.33
CA PHE A 70 -0.87 -1.88 9.26
C PHE A 70 -2.08 -1.84 10.19
N ALA A 71 -2.44 -0.66 10.70
CA ALA A 71 -3.63 -0.49 11.53
C ALA A 71 -4.94 -0.79 10.75
N TRP A 72 -5.00 -0.35 9.49
CA TRP A 72 -6.14 -0.63 8.61
C TRP A 72 -6.23 -2.10 8.22
N ALA A 73 -5.11 -2.74 7.87
CA ALA A 73 -5.08 -4.17 7.53
C ALA A 73 -5.55 -5.04 8.71
N ALA A 74 -5.21 -4.68 9.95
CA ALA A 74 -5.70 -5.37 11.13
C ALA A 74 -7.23 -5.25 11.30
N THR A 75 -7.81 -4.11 10.90
CA THR A 75 -9.25 -3.86 10.96
C THR A 75 -10.00 -4.56 9.83
N ASP A 76 -9.46 -4.54 8.61
CA ASP A 76 -10.04 -5.20 7.43
C ASP A 76 -10.06 -6.72 7.59
N LYS A 77 -8.99 -7.29 8.18
CA LYS A 77 -8.91 -8.71 8.51
C LYS A 77 -9.94 -9.16 9.56
N ALA A 78 -10.43 -8.23 10.39
CA ALA A 78 -11.50 -8.52 11.35
C ALA A 78 -12.90 -8.44 10.71
N ALA A 79 -13.01 -7.90 9.49
CA ALA A 79 -14.26 -7.75 8.75
C ALA A 79 -14.45 -8.81 7.65
N ALA A 80 -13.50 -9.73 7.47
CA ALA A 80 -13.53 -10.87 6.56
C ALA A 80 -13.66 -12.19 7.34
#